data_AF-A0A510PFS0-F1
#
_entry.id   AF-A0A510PFS0-F1
#
_cell.length_a   1.000
_cell.length_b   1.000
_cell.length_c   1.000
_cell.angle_alpha   90.00
_cell.angle_beta   90.00
_cell.angle_gamma   90.00
#
_symmetry.space_group_name_H-M   'P 1'
#
loop_
_entity.id
_entity.type
_entity.pdbx_description
1 polymer ?
#
loop_
_entity_poly.entity_id
_entity_poly.type
_entity_poly.pdbx_seq_one_letter_code
_entity_poly.pdbx_strand_id
1 'polypeptide(L)'
;MQGTMFWALFVVGHDCGHGSFSRYRWLNNLIGHLSHTPILVPFHGWRISHRTHHANTGNIDTDESWYPVTETQYNNMAWYEKLARFQLILFVYPLYLFRRSPNKQGSHFMPESPLFRPSERWQVLTSTFCCTFMLGLLIGVGISQGFWFLFNYYIMPYIVFVVWLDLVTFLHHTEDDIPWYRGQDWYFLKGALSTIDRDYGIFNPIHHQIGTHVAHHIFITIPHYHLQEATEAIRPVLGDYYRLSKEPIFKSLWRSYRNCHFVSDQGSKIFYRKN
;
A
#
# COMPACT_ATOMS: atom_id res chain seq x y z
N MET A 1 2.50 -20.78 -2.10
CA MET A 1 1.73 -20.51 -3.33
C MET A 1 0.45 -19.75 -3.03
N GLN A 2 -0.51 -20.29 -2.25
CA GLN A 2 -1.82 -19.66 -2.02
C GLN A 2 -1.74 -18.20 -1.51
N GLY A 3 -0.87 -17.91 -0.54
CA GLY A 3 -0.73 -16.53 -0.04
C GLY A 3 -0.17 -15.54 -1.07
N THR A 4 0.71 -15.99 -1.97
CA THR A 4 1.16 -15.17 -3.12
C THR A 4 0.02 -14.95 -4.12
N MET A 5 -0.91 -15.91 -4.26
CA MET A 5 -2.11 -15.71 -5.08
C MET A 5 -3.12 -14.75 -4.44
N PHE A 6 -3.20 -14.70 -3.11
CA PHE A 6 -3.96 -13.66 -2.41
C PHE A 6 -3.39 -12.27 -2.68
N TRP A 7 -2.06 -12.14 -2.77
CA TRP A 7 -1.42 -10.92 -3.24
C TRP A 7 -1.76 -10.61 -4.71
N ALA A 8 -1.72 -11.59 -5.61
CA ALA A 8 -2.15 -11.38 -7.01
C ALA A 8 -3.60 -10.86 -7.08
N LEU A 9 -4.50 -11.45 -6.30
CA LEU A 9 -5.90 -11.03 -6.18
C LEU A 9 -6.02 -9.60 -5.64
N PHE A 10 -5.17 -9.21 -4.70
CA PHE A 10 -5.11 -7.83 -4.22
C PHE A 10 -4.79 -6.86 -5.35
N VAL A 11 -3.84 -7.18 -6.24
CA VAL A 11 -3.47 -6.30 -7.37
C VAL A 11 -4.63 -6.15 -8.36
N VAL A 12 -5.44 -7.19 -8.59
CA VAL A 12 -6.67 -7.08 -9.40
C VAL A 12 -7.66 -6.10 -8.77
N GLY A 13 -7.90 -6.21 -7.46
CA GLY A 13 -8.76 -5.26 -6.76
C GLY A 13 -8.16 -3.85 -6.69
N HIS A 14 -6.83 -3.72 -6.70
CA HIS A 14 -6.13 -2.44 -6.78
C HIS A 14 -6.45 -1.72 -8.11
N ASP A 15 -6.35 -2.41 -9.25
CA ASP A 15 -6.71 -1.86 -10.56
C ASP A 15 -8.19 -1.47 -10.63
N CYS A 16 -9.06 -2.26 -10.02
CA CYS A 16 -10.47 -1.91 -9.85
C CYS A 16 -10.63 -0.61 -9.02
N GLY A 17 -9.81 -0.44 -7.99
CA GLY A 17 -9.79 0.76 -7.16
C GLY A 17 -9.42 2.02 -7.95
N HIS A 18 -8.47 1.88 -8.86
CA HIS A 18 -8.06 2.89 -9.82
C HIS A 18 -9.07 3.13 -10.95
N GLY A 19 -9.97 2.17 -11.19
CA GLY A 19 -10.89 2.20 -12.32
C GLY A 19 -10.22 1.84 -13.65
N SER A 20 -9.03 1.23 -13.60
CA SER A 20 -8.26 0.82 -14.78
C SER A 20 -8.64 -0.58 -15.27
N PHE A 21 -9.23 -1.43 -14.40
CA PHE A 21 -9.65 -2.78 -14.78
C PHE A 21 -10.77 -2.78 -15.85
N SER A 22 -11.71 -1.83 -15.78
CA SER A 22 -12.79 -1.71 -16.77
C SER A 22 -13.19 -0.25 -17.01
N ARG A 23 -13.69 0.07 -18.21
CA ARG A 23 -14.35 1.36 -18.49
C ARG A 23 -15.65 1.57 -17.68
N TYR A 24 -16.24 0.50 -17.15
CA TYR A 24 -17.50 0.57 -16.40
C TYR A 24 -17.24 0.62 -14.90
N ARG A 25 -17.62 1.73 -14.25
CA ARG A 25 -17.43 1.92 -12.81
C ARG A 25 -18.10 0.84 -11.95
N TRP A 26 -19.31 0.41 -12.31
CA TRP A 26 -20.03 -0.62 -11.55
C TRP A 26 -19.28 -1.96 -11.59
N LEU A 27 -18.65 -2.31 -12.73
CA LEU A 27 -17.91 -3.54 -12.87
C LEU A 27 -16.62 -3.52 -12.06
N ASN A 28 -15.90 -2.39 -12.05
CA ASN A 28 -14.76 -2.20 -11.15
C ASN A 28 -15.18 -2.36 -9.69
N ASN A 29 -16.31 -1.77 -9.28
CA ASN A 29 -16.79 -1.93 -7.91
C ASN A 29 -17.12 -3.40 -7.59
N LEU A 30 -17.76 -4.12 -8.51
CA LEU A 30 -18.10 -5.53 -8.31
C LEU A 30 -16.85 -6.40 -8.20
N ILE A 31 -15.94 -6.34 -9.19
CA ILE A 31 -14.71 -7.14 -9.21
C ILE A 31 -13.78 -6.74 -8.07
N GLY A 32 -13.74 -5.46 -7.71
CA GLY A 32 -13.01 -4.96 -6.55
C GLY A 32 -13.45 -5.62 -5.26
N HIS A 33 -14.76 -5.69 -4.98
CA HIS A 33 -15.26 -6.40 -3.80
C HIS A 33 -15.02 -7.91 -3.87
N LEU A 34 -15.22 -8.54 -5.03
CA LEU A 34 -14.97 -9.98 -5.20
C LEU A 34 -13.49 -10.34 -5.02
N SER A 35 -12.58 -9.41 -5.32
CA SER A 35 -11.14 -9.61 -5.16
C SER A 35 -10.67 -9.33 -3.73
N HIS A 36 -11.12 -8.23 -3.12
CA HIS A 36 -10.63 -7.76 -1.82
C HIS A 36 -11.34 -8.39 -0.62
N THR A 37 -12.62 -8.75 -0.74
CA THR A 37 -13.40 -9.33 0.38
C THR A 37 -12.82 -10.67 0.85
N PRO A 38 -12.47 -11.63 -0.03
CA PRO A 38 -11.89 -12.92 0.39
C PRO A 38 -10.55 -12.80 1.12
N ILE A 39 -9.86 -11.66 1.01
CA ILE A 39 -8.59 -11.35 1.67
C ILE A 39 -8.77 -10.23 2.71
N LEU A 40 -9.99 -10.05 3.22
CA LEU A 40 -10.37 -9.13 4.30
C LEU A 40 -9.93 -7.66 4.10
N VAL A 41 -9.80 -7.23 2.85
CA VAL A 41 -9.55 -5.83 2.50
C VAL A 41 -10.90 -5.14 2.27
N PRO A 42 -11.25 -4.07 3.02
CA PRO A 42 -12.48 -3.32 2.76
C PRO A 42 -12.29 -2.50 1.48
N PHE A 43 -12.74 -3.03 0.33
CA PHE A 43 -12.47 -2.47 -1.00
C PHE A 43 -12.60 -0.94 -1.07
N HIS A 44 -13.75 -0.37 -0.68
CA HIS A 44 -13.94 1.08 -0.74
C HIS A 44 -13.11 1.83 0.30
N GLY A 45 -13.01 1.30 1.52
CA GLY A 45 -12.18 1.90 2.56
C GLY A 45 -10.73 2.03 2.10
N TRP A 46 -10.15 0.93 1.62
CA TRP A 46 -8.80 0.88 1.07
C TRP A 46 -8.66 1.70 -0.23
N ARG A 47 -9.61 1.61 -1.16
CA ARG A 47 -9.57 2.37 -2.42
C ARG A 47 -9.51 3.88 -2.17
N ILE A 48 -10.25 4.38 -1.18
CA ILE A 48 -10.29 5.82 -0.87
C ILE A 48 -8.98 6.26 -0.23
N SER A 49 -8.42 5.51 0.72
CA SER A 49 -7.08 5.83 1.27
C SER A 49 -5.98 5.72 0.23
N HIS A 50 -6.04 4.72 -0.63
CA HIS A 50 -5.08 4.54 -1.73
C HIS A 50 -5.16 5.68 -2.75
N ARG A 51 -6.36 6.14 -3.11
CA ARG A 51 -6.55 7.37 -3.91
C ARG A 51 -5.93 8.60 -3.23
N THR A 52 -6.11 8.73 -1.92
CA THR A 52 -5.50 9.83 -1.15
C THR A 52 -3.98 9.74 -1.14
N HIS A 53 -3.41 8.53 -0.99
CA HIS A 53 -1.98 8.29 -1.13
C HIS A 53 -1.49 8.75 -2.51
N HIS A 54 -2.05 8.26 -3.61
CA HIS A 54 -1.64 8.64 -4.96
C HIS A 54 -1.77 10.15 -5.25
N ALA A 55 -2.81 10.79 -4.71
CA ALA A 55 -2.98 12.23 -4.86
C ALA A 55 -1.93 13.05 -4.09
N ASN A 56 -1.25 12.46 -3.09
CA ASN A 56 -0.35 13.14 -2.15
C ASN A 56 1.04 12.48 -2.04
N THR A 57 1.37 11.51 -2.89
CA THR A 57 2.59 10.68 -2.73
C THR A 57 3.81 11.56 -2.57
N GLY A 58 4.68 11.24 -1.61
CA GLY A 58 5.92 11.99 -1.37
C GLY A 58 5.72 13.35 -0.67
N ASN A 59 4.50 13.69 -0.24
CA ASN A 59 4.23 14.80 0.67
C ASN A 59 4.18 14.29 2.11
N ILE A 60 5.03 14.82 3.00
CA ILE A 60 5.06 14.34 4.40
C ILE A 60 3.78 14.66 5.18
N ASP A 61 3.10 15.75 4.85
CA ASP A 61 1.95 16.25 5.63
C ASP A 61 0.64 15.59 5.19
N THR A 62 0.49 15.28 3.90
CA THR A 62 -0.78 14.84 3.32
C THR A 62 -0.81 13.40 2.82
N ASP A 63 0.33 12.73 2.60
CA ASP A 63 0.37 11.33 2.18
C ASP A 63 -0.22 10.40 3.25
N GLU A 64 -0.97 9.39 2.82
CA GLU A 64 -1.70 8.45 3.67
C GLU A 64 -0.91 7.21 4.07
N SER A 65 0.00 6.74 3.22
CA SER A 65 0.66 5.44 3.36
C SER A 65 2.16 5.59 3.47
N TRP A 66 2.78 4.86 4.40
CA TRP A 66 4.24 4.77 4.56
C TRP A 66 5.04 6.10 4.60
N TYR A 67 4.39 7.21 4.95
CA TYR A 67 5.07 8.50 5.05
C TYR A 67 6.03 8.58 6.25
N PRO A 68 7.15 9.31 6.14
CA PRO A 68 8.14 9.41 7.20
C PRO A 68 7.58 10.18 8.37
N VAL A 69 8.04 9.82 9.56
CA VAL A 69 7.86 10.67 10.75
C VAL A 69 9.05 11.60 10.90
N THR A 70 8.83 12.77 11.47
CA THR A 70 9.93 13.69 11.78
C THR A 70 10.77 13.18 12.94
N GLU A 71 11.99 13.68 13.09
CA GLU A 71 12.89 13.34 14.21
C GLU A 71 12.22 13.58 15.58
N THR A 72 11.56 14.72 15.74
CA THR A 72 10.77 15.01 16.96
C THR A 72 9.66 13.98 17.19
N GLN A 73 8.90 13.62 16.14
CA GLN A 73 7.86 12.60 16.25
C GLN A 73 8.44 11.24 16.61
N TYR A 74 9.53 10.83 15.95
CA TYR A 74 10.22 9.57 16.24
C TYR A 74 10.68 9.51 17.69
N ASN A 75 11.26 10.58 18.23
CA ASN A 75 11.72 10.61 19.62
C ASN A 75 10.57 10.50 20.63
N ASN A 76 9.41 11.08 20.31
CA ASN A 76 8.23 11.10 21.18
C ASN A 76 7.32 9.86 21.05
N MET A 77 7.52 9.00 20.05
CA MET A 77 6.73 7.78 19.87
C MET A 77 6.85 6.84 21.06
N ALA A 78 5.72 6.24 21.43
CA ALA A 78 5.71 5.17 22.42
C ALA A 78 6.44 3.93 21.89
N TRP A 79 6.96 3.10 22.80
CA TRP A 79 7.74 1.90 22.43
C TRP A 79 6.94 0.94 21.52
N TYR A 80 5.63 0.81 21.73
CA TYR A 80 4.77 -0.07 20.94
C TYR A 80 4.49 0.50 19.54
N GLU A 81 4.46 1.82 19.39
CA GLU A 81 4.36 2.47 18.07
C GLU A 81 5.65 2.28 17.29
N LYS A 82 6.81 2.42 17.95
CA LYS A 82 8.11 2.13 17.34
C LYS A 82 8.21 0.65 16.95
N LEU A 83 7.76 -0.26 17.81
CA LEU A 83 7.75 -1.70 17.51
C LEU A 83 6.90 -1.98 16.27
N ALA A 84 5.66 -1.50 16.22
CA ALA A 84 4.81 -1.68 15.05
C ALA A 84 5.44 -1.05 13.79
N ARG A 85 5.83 0.23 13.87
CA ARG A 85 6.26 1.03 12.72
C ARG A 85 7.62 0.64 12.15
N PHE A 86 8.55 0.16 12.98
CA PHE A 86 9.93 -0.08 12.58
C PHE A 86 10.39 -1.53 12.75
N GLN A 87 9.72 -2.37 13.53
CA GLN A 87 10.15 -3.76 13.76
C GLN A 87 9.23 -4.78 13.09
N LEU A 88 7.92 -4.49 13.07
CA LEU A 88 6.90 -5.37 12.50
C LEU A 88 6.46 -4.92 11.11
N ILE A 89 7.35 -4.27 10.35
CA ILE A 89 7.02 -3.61 9.08
C ILE A 89 6.32 -4.51 8.05
N LEU A 90 6.52 -5.83 8.12
CA LEU A 90 5.91 -6.82 7.21
C LEU A 90 4.57 -7.38 7.71
N PHE A 91 4.04 -6.88 8.82
CA PHE A 91 2.83 -7.38 9.48
C PHE A 91 1.88 -6.27 9.94
N VAL A 92 2.11 -5.03 9.54
CA VAL A 92 1.37 -3.86 10.03
C VAL A 92 0.09 -3.57 9.25
N TYR A 93 -0.07 -4.12 8.05
CA TYR A 93 -1.24 -3.80 7.22
C TYR A 93 -2.60 -3.99 7.92
N PRO A 94 -2.87 -5.09 8.66
CA PRO A 94 -4.13 -5.20 9.38
C PRO A 94 -4.32 -4.09 10.40
N LEU A 95 -3.26 -3.71 11.13
CA LEU A 95 -3.30 -2.59 12.08
C LEU A 95 -3.59 -1.27 11.36
N TYR A 96 -3.00 -1.04 10.19
CA TYR A 96 -3.27 0.12 9.34
C TYR A 96 -4.76 0.21 8.93
N LEU A 97 -5.41 -0.92 8.64
CA LEU A 97 -6.84 -0.90 8.34
C LEU A 97 -7.68 -0.38 9.52
N PHE A 98 -7.33 -0.74 10.76
CA PHE A 98 -8.07 -0.34 11.95
C PHE A 98 -7.65 1.02 12.56
N ARG A 99 -6.40 1.46 12.37
CA ARG A 99 -5.84 2.65 13.04
C ARG A 99 -5.19 3.69 12.12
N ARG A 100 -5.07 3.42 10.81
CA ARG A 100 -4.32 4.23 9.84
C ARG A 100 -2.85 4.42 10.24
N SER A 101 -2.13 5.23 9.47
CA SER A 101 -0.72 5.56 9.71
C SER A 101 -0.54 6.34 11.02
N PRO A 102 0.66 6.32 11.64
CA PRO A 102 0.94 7.09 12.87
C PRO A 102 0.51 8.55 12.74
N ASN A 103 0.00 9.18 13.81
CA ASN A 103 -0.55 10.55 13.80
C ASN A 103 -1.83 10.77 12.98
N LYS A 104 -2.39 9.73 12.34
CA LYS A 104 -3.72 9.78 11.71
C LYS A 104 -4.73 9.03 12.55
N GLN A 105 -5.99 9.49 12.51
CA GLN A 105 -7.08 8.93 13.30
C GLN A 105 -8.15 8.29 12.42
N GLY A 106 -8.82 7.28 12.98
CA GLY A 106 -9.93 6.57 12.37
C GLY A 106 -9.54 5.24 11.72
N SER A 107 -10.47 4.66 10.97
CA SER A 107 -10.41 3.29 10.48
C SER A 107 -11.00 3.19 9.09
N HIS A 108 -10.48 2.25 8.29
CA HIS A 108 -10.97 1.96 6.94
C HIS A 108 -12.37 1.31 6.96
N PHE A 109 -12.84 0.87 8.12
CA PHE A 109 -14.15 0.24 8.31
C PHE A 109 -15.22 1.21 8.86
N MET A 110 -14.81 2.40 9.35
CA MET A 110 -15.71 3.35 10.00
C MET A 110 -16.05 4.50 9.05
N PRO A 111 -17.32 4.66 8.62
CA PRO A 111 -17.68 5.69 7.65
C PRO A 111 -17.52 7.13 8.19
N GLU A 112 -17.46 7.32 9.50
CA GLU A 112 -17.16 8.61 10.15
C GLU A 112 -15.65 8.90 10.24
N SER A 113 -14.78 8.01 9.75
CA SER A 113 -13.35 8.25 9.77
C SER A 113 -13.01 9.55 9.00
N PRO A 114 -12.08 10.38 9.51
CA PRO A 114 -11.57 11.56 8.79
C PRO A 114 -10.95 11.24 7.42
N LEU A 115 -10.76 9.96 7.10
CA LEU A 115 -10.32 9.49 5.79
C LEU A 115 -11.36 9.71 4.69
N PHE A 116 -12.65 9.76 5.04
CA PHE A 116 -13.76 9.70 4.10
C PHE A 116 -14.55 11.00 4.05
N ARG A 117 -15.06 11.34 2.87
CA ARG A 117 -16.07 12.39 2.73
C ARG A 117 -17.43 11.85 3.19
N PRO A 118 -18.35 12.70 3.69
CA PRO A 118 -19.70 12.26 4.05
C PRO A 118 -20.45 11.54 2.92
N SER A 119 -20.19 11.93 1.66
CA SER A 119 -20.77 11.30 0.46
C SER A 119 -20.26 9.88 0.18
N GLU A 120 -19.17 9.45 0.82
CA GLU A 120 -18.55 8.13 0.66
C GLU A 120 -19.03 7.12 1.74
N ARG A 121 -19.82 7.57 2.72
CA ARG A 121 -20.34 6.76 3.84
C ARG A 121 -20.90 5.41 3.41
N TRP A 122 -21.78 5.39 2.40
CA TRP A 122 -22.43 4.16 1.95
C TRP A 122 -21.48 3.19 1.26
N GLN A 123 -20.45 3.70 0.60
CA GLN A 123 -19.41 2.86 0.00
C GLN A 123 -18.61 2.15 1.10
N VAL A 124 -18.22 2.87 2.15
CA VAL A 124 -17.50 2.30 3.30
C VAL A 124 -18.36 1.25 4.01
N LEU A 125 -19.63 1.56 4.31
CA LEU A 125 -20.55 0.61 4.94
C LEU A 125 -20.73 -0.67 4.12
N THR A 126 -20.79 -0.57 2.79
CA THR A 126 -20.90 -1.73 1.91
C THR A 126 -19.67 -2.63 2.05
N SER A 127 -18.47 -2.09 1.95
CA SER A 127 -17.24 -2.89 2.09
C SER A 127 -17.05 -3.44 3.51
N THR A 128 -17.42 -2.68 4.54
CA THR A 128 -17.42 -3.17 5.93
C THR A 128 -18.37 -4.37 6.08
N PHE A 129 -19.59 -4.27 5.54
CA PHE A 129 -20.53 -5.40 5.55
C PHE A 129 -19.97 -6.62 4.84
N CYS A 130 -19.36 -6.47 3.65
CA CYS A 130 -18.72 -7.57 2.93
C CYS A 130 -17.62 -8.25 3.75
N CYS A 131 -16.73 -7.48 4.38
CA CYS A 131 -15.67 -8.04 5.23
C CYS A 131 -16.22 -8.71 6.50
N THR A 132 -17.22 -8.13 7.16
CA THR A 132 -17.88 -8.75 8.32
C THR A 132 -18.58 -10.05 7.94
N PHE A 133 -19.24 -10.09 6.78
CA PHE A 133 -19.85 -11.29 6.24
C PHE A 133 -18.80 -12.38 5.97
N MET A 134 -17.69 -12.03 5.30
CA MET A 134 -16.58 -12.96 5.06
C MET A 134 -15.98 -13.48 6.36
N LEU A 135 -15.80 -12.62 7.37
CA LEU A 135 -15.33 -13.05 8.69
C LEU A 135 -16.29 -14.07 9.32
N GLY A 136 -17.60 -13.85 9.22
CA GLY A 136 -18.62 -14.80 9.65
C GLY A 136 -18.51 -16.15 8.93
N LEU A 137 -18.28 -16.15 7.61
CA LEU A 137 -18.04 -17.37 6.83
C LEU A 137 -16.79 -18.11 7.32
N LEU A 138 -15.68 -17.40 7.55
CA LEU A 138 -14.43 -17.98 8.03
C LEU A 138 -14.58 -18.58 9.44
N ILE A 139 -15.34 -17.93 10.32
CA ILE A 139 -15.68 -18.47 11.64
C ILE A 139 -16.51 -19.76 11.48
N GLY A 140 -17.52 -19.77 10.60
CA GLY A 140 -18.31 -20.96 10.30
C GLY A 140 -17.46 -22.12 9.76
N VAL A 141 -16.49 -21.83 8.88
CA VAL A 141 -15.50 -22.82 8.41
C VAL A 141 -14.64 -23.31 9.56
N GLY A 142 -14.17 -22.42 10.43
CA GLY A 142 -13.38 -22.80 11.62
C GLY A 142 -14.14 -23.68 12.60
N ILE A 143 -15.44 -23.45 12.78
CA ILE A 143 -16.31 -24.29 13.63
C ILE A 143 -16.55 -25.65 12.98
N SER A 144 -16.82 -25.69 11.68
CA SER A 144 -17.19 -26.94 10.98
C SER A 144 -16.00 -27.85 10.64
N GLN A 145 -14.85 -27.28 10.24
CA GLN A 145 -13.66 -28.02 9.82
C GLN A 145 -12.55 -28.03 10.89
N GLY A 146 -12.71 -27.24 11.95
CA GLY A 146 -11.72 -27.09 13.02
C GLY A 146 -10.70 -25.98 12.76
N PHE A 147 -10.09 -25.51 13.86
CA PHE A 147 -9.10 -24.43 13.84
C PHE A 147 -7.92 -24.69 12.91
N TRP A 148 -7.36 -25.92 12.94
CA TRP A 148 -6.18 -26.25 12.14
C TRP A 148 -6.44 -26.23 10.63
N PHE A 149 -7.66 -26.53 10.20
CA PHE A 149 -8.04 -26.38 8.80
C PHE A 149 -8.00 -24.89 8.41
N LEU A 150 -8.70 -24.03 9.16
CA LEU A 150 -8.71 -22.59 8.91
C LEU A 150 -7.30 -21.99 8.99
N PHE A 151 -6.48 -22.44 9.94
CA PHE A 151 -5.12 -21.98 10.13
C PHE A 151 -4.25 -22.26 8.91
N ASN A 152 -4.22 -23.51 8.44
CA ASN A 152 -3.37 -23.92 7.32
C ASN A 152 -3.85 -23.38 5.98
N TYR A 153 -5.16 -23.36 5.74
CA TYR A 153 -5.72 -23.03 4.42
C TYR A 153 -6.19 -21.57 4.27
N TYR A 154 -6.20 -20.78 5.35
CA TYR A 154 -6.58 -19.37 5.26
C TYR A 154 -5.62 -18.46 6.03
N ILE A 155 -5.41 -18.69 7.33
CA ILE A 155 -4.61 -17.76 8.17
C ILE A 155 -3.15 -17.70 7.69
N MET A 156 -2.51 -18.84 7.45
CA MET A 156 -1.12 -18.88 6.96
C MET A 156 -0.97 -18.24 5.56
N PRO A 157 -1.81 -18.57 4.56
CA PRO A 157 -1.84 -17.84 3.29
C PRO A 157 -2.09 -16.33 3.44
N TYR A 158 -3.00 -15.93 4.33
CA TYR A 158 -3.30 -14.53 4.61
C TYR A 158 -2.09 -13.78 5.17
N ILE A 159 -1.34 -14.39 6.09
CA ILE A 159 -0.09 -13.82 6.62
C ILE A 159 0.92 -13.59 5.49
N VAL A 160 1.07 -14.55 4.56
CA VAL A 160 1.96 -14.38 3.39
C VAL A 160 1.50 -13.24 2.49
N PHE A 161 0.18 -13.06 2.31
CA PHE A 161 -0.37 -11.91 1.60
C PHE A 161 -0.02 -10.59 2.28
N VAL A 162 -0.20 -10.50 3.60
CA VAL A 162 0.16 -9.31 4.39
C VAL A 162 1.63 -8.98 4.22
N VAL A 163 2.51 -9.98 4.30
CA VAL A 163 3.95 -9.80 4.08
C VAL A 163 4.25 -9.24 2.69
N TRP A 164 3.63 -9.76 1.64
CA TRP A 164 3.80 -9.23 0.28
C TRP A 164 3.34 -7.78 0.17
N LEU A 165 2.16 -7.47 0.70
CA LEU A 165 1.57 -6.14 0.61
C LEU A 165 2.44 -5.11 1.32
N ASP A 166 2.84 -5.39 2.55
CA ASP A 166 3.71 -4.51 3.33
C ASP A 166 5.09 -4.37 2.69
N LEU A 167 5.68 -5.48 2.20
CA LEU A 167 6.98 -5.47 1.53
C LEU A 167 6.97 -4.59 0.26
N VAL A 168 5.99 -4.80 -0.61
CA VAL A 168 5.88 -4.10 -1.89
C VAL A 168 5.65 -2.61 -1.65
N THR A 169 4.67 -2.27 -0.81
CA THR A 169 4.36 -0.87 -0.51
C THR A 169 5.52 -0.16 0.18
N PHE A 170 6.21 -0.81 1.14
CA PHE A 170 7.38 -0.23 1.80
C PHE A 170 8.52 0.04 0.81
N LEU A 171 8.92 -0.96 0.00
CA LEU A 171 10.10 -0.88 -0.86
C LEU A 171 9.98 0.09 -2.02
N HIS A 172 8.76 0.32 -2.50
CA HIS A 172 8.51 1.27 -3.58
C HIS A 172 8.48 2.73 -3.11
N HIS A 173 8.28 2.97 -1.82
CA HIS A 173 8.12 4.31 -1.23
C HIS A 173 9.21 4.69 -0.22
N THR A 174 10.14 3.78 0.09
CA THR A 174 11.11 3.95 1.18
C THR A 174 12.53 3.64 0.72
N GLU A 175 13.32 4.71 0.55
CA GLU A 175 14.75 4.68 0.28
C GLU A 175 15.39 5.95 0.89
N ASP A 176 16.65 5.86 1.29
CA ASP A 176 17.37 6.95 1.96
C ASP A 176 17.70 8.14 1.04
N ASP A 177 17.70 7.93 -0.26
CA ASP A 177 17.95 8.94 -1.29
C ASP A 177 16.70 9.30 -2.13
N ILE A 178 15.52 8.82 -1.74
CA ILE A 178 14.24 9.31 -2.27
C ILE A 178 13.77 10.52 -1.45
N PRO A 179 13.51 11.67 -2.09
CA PRO A 179 13.08 12.86 -1.38
C PRO A 179 11.59 12.80 -0.99
N TRP A 180 11.30 13.32 0.19
CA TRP A 180 9.99 13.76 0.62
C TRP A 180 9.92 15.29 0.57
N TYR A 181 8.71 15.83 0.42
CA TYR A 181 8.50 17.26 0.23
C TYR A 181 7.48 17.85 1.20
N ARG A 182 7.62 19.15 1.49
CA ARG A 182 6.69 19.98 2.26
C ARG A 182 6.23 21.19 1.47
N GLY A 183 5.02 21.66 1.78
CA GLY A 183 4.50 22.94 1.32
C GLY A 183 4.60 23.11 -0.21
N GLN A 184 5.15 24.25 -0.64
CA GLN A 184 5.18 24.66 -2.05
C GLN A 184 6.20 23.88 -2.91
N ASP A 185 7.14 23.15 -2.29
CA ASP A 185 8.11 22.35 -3.05
C ASP A 185 7.53 21.04 -3.57
N TRP A 186 6.37 20.65 -3.06
CA TRP A 186 5.61 19.51 -3.53
C TRP A 186 4.65 19.91 -4.66
N TYR A 187 4.64 19.10 -5.72
CA TYR A 187 3.54 19.00 -6.68
C TYR A 187 3.44 17.56 -7.16
N PHE A 188 2.29 17.19 -7.71
CA PHE A 188 1.95 15.80 -8.06
C PHE A 188 3.08 15.02 -8.74
N LEU A 189 3.65 15.56 -9.83
CA LEU A 189 4.70 14.85 -10.59
C LEU A 189 5.99 14.64 -9.78
N LYS A 190 6.42 15.61 -8.94
CA LYS A 190 7.56 15.38 -8.02
C LYS A 190 7.27 14.25 -7.05
N GLY A 191 6.05 14.21 -6.53
CA GLY A 191 5.57 13.16 -5.64
C GLY A 191 5.56 11.79 -6.30
N ALA A 192 4.99 11.70 -7.51
CA ALA A 192 4.95 10.47 -8.30
C ALA A 192 6.36 9.95 -8.64
N LEU A 193 7.32 10.85 -8.90
CA LEU A 193 8.73 10.52 -9.13
C LEU A 193 9.51 10.18 -7.86
N SER A 194 8.95 10.42 -6.67
CA SER A 194 9.48 9.93 -5.38
C SER A 194 9.06 8.47 -5.11
N THR A 195 9.12 7.65 -6.16
CA THR A 195 8.90 6.21 -6.12
C THR A 195 10.02 5.50 -6.87
N ILE A 196 10.17 4.20 -6.67
CA ILE A 196 11.24 3.43 -7.30
C ILE A 196 10.73 2.09 -7.81
N ASP A 197 11.14 1.72 -9.03
CA ASP A 197 10.84 0.40 -9.58
C ASP A 197 11.68 -0.69 -8.90
N ARG A 198 11.07 -1.85 -8.68
CA ARG A 198 11.68 -3.01 -8.02
C ARG A 198 11.47 -4.26 -8.86
N ASP A 199 12.49 -5.10 -8.92
CA ASP A 199 12.44 -6.41 -9.57
C ASP A 199 12.23 -7.53 -8.53
N TYR A 200 11.07 -8.18 -8.56
CA TYR A 200 10.72 -9.32 -7.70
C TYR A 200 11.08 -10.68 -8.33
N GLY A 201 11.83 -10.68 -9.43
CA GLY A 201 12.30 -11.87 -10.14
C GLY A 201 11.15 -12.74 -10.63
N ILE A 202 11.17 -14.02 -10.26
CA ILE A 202 10.15 -15.00 -10.70
C ILE A 202 8.72 -14.65 -10.24
N PHE A 203 8.58 -13.77 -9.25
CA PHE A 203 7.27 -13.35 -8.75
C PHE A 203 6.66 -12.19 -9.54
N ASN A 204 7.43 -11.52 -10.40
CA ASN A 204 6.95 -10.39 -11.21
C ASN A 204 5.64 -10.69 -11.96
N PRO A 205 5.47 -11.83 -12.67
CA PRO A 205 4.20 -12.13 -13.33
C PRO A 205 3.03 -12.32 -12.36
N ILE A 206 3.27 -12.94 -11.20
CA ILE A 206 2.24 -13.16 -10.16
C ILE A 206 1.88 -11.84 -9.48
N HIS A 207 2.85 -10.94 -9.37
CA HIS A 207 2.66 -9.56 -8.90
C HIS A 207 2.02 -8.66 -9.95
N HIS A 208 1.56 -9.21 -11.09
CA HIS A 208 0.96 -8.42 -12.17
C HIS A 208 1.90 -7.32 -12.69
N GLN A 209 3.21 -7.54 -12.63
CA GLN A 209 4.23 -6.57 -13.01
C GLN A 209 4.19 -5.25 -12.21
N ILE A 210 3.56 -5.23 -11.02
CA ILE A 210 3.45 -4.02 -10.19
C ILE A 210 4.80 -3.40 -9.78
N GLY A 211 5.90 -4.12 -9.99
CA GLY A 211 7.26 -3.60 -9.84
C GLY A 211 7.55 -2.35 -10.67
N THR A 212 6.78 -2.10 -11.75
CA THR A 212 6.78 -0.87 -12.56
C THR A 212 5.99 0.27 -11.90
N HIS A 213 6.41 0.63 -10.69
CA HIS A 213 5.65 1.49 -9.80
C HIS A 213 5.74 2.98 -10.14
N VAL A 214 6.84 3.43 -10.76
CA VAL A 214 7.00 4.82 -11.20
C VAL A 214 5.94 5.17 -12.27
N ALA A 215 5.78 4.31 -13.28
CA ALA A 215 4.76 4.50 -14.31
C ALA A 215 3.34 4.46 -13.71
N HIS A 216 3.11 3.53 -12.78
CA HIS A 216 1.85 3.42 -12.04
C HIS A 216 1.49 4.71 -11.30
N HIS A 217 2.47 5.35 -10.62
CA HIS A 217 2.22 6.61 -9.91
C HIS A 217 2.00 7.81 -10.81
N ILE A 218 2.67 7.86 -11.97
CA ILE A 218 2.45 8.94 -12.94
C ILE A 218 1.11 8.76 -13.65
N PHE A 219 0.74 7.52 -13.98
CA PHE A 219 -0.43 7.18 -14.78
C PHE A 219 -1.33 6.17 -14.05
N ILE A 220 -1.94 6.61 -12.95
CA ILE A 220 -2.76 5.78 -12.05
C ILE A 220 -3.94 5.04 -12.71
N THR A 221 -4.32 5.39 -13.94
CA THR A 221 -5.41 4.75 -14.67
C THR A 221 -4.93 3.73 -15.72
N ILE A 222 -3.62 3.52 -15.86
CA ILE A 222 -3.08 2.43 -16.71
C ILE A 222 -3.26 1.11 -15.95
N PRO A 223 -3.88 0.09 -16.57
CA PRO A 223 -4.02 -1.22 -15.94
C PRO A 223 -2.68 -1.94 -15.93
N HIS A 224 -2.51 -2.86 -14.98
CA HIS A 224 -1.24 -3.57 -14.75
C HIS A 224 -0.66 -4.24 -16.01
N TYR A 225 -1.50 -4.77 -16.90
CA TYR A 225 -1.08 -5.45 -18.13
C TYR A 225 -0.51 -4.52 -19.21
N HIS A 226 -0.60 -3.20 -19.04
CA HIS A 226 0.07 -2.20 -19.89
C HIS A 226 1.17 -1.43 -19.14
N LEU A 227 1.40 -1.67 -17.84
CA LEU A 227 2.39 -0.89 -17.09
C LEU A 227 3.82 -1.11 -17.60
N GLN A 228 4.17 -2.31 -18.07
CA GLN A 228 5.50 -2.56 -18.63
C GLN A 228 5.74 -1.75 -19.90
N GLU A 229 4.78 -1.76 -20.82
CA GLU A 229 4.79 -0.96 -22.05
C GLU A 229 4.90 0.54 -21.73
N ALA A 230 4.12 1.02 -20.75
CA ALA A 230 4.19 2.40 -20.28
C ALA A 230 5.57 2.74 -19.69
N THR A 231 6.14 1.87 -18.86
CA THR A 231 7.47 2.05 -18.29
C THR A 231 8.56 2.14 -19.35
N GLU A 232 8.53 1.26 -20.36
CA GLU A 232 9.47 1.28 -21.48
C GLU A 232 9.36 2.58 -22.27
N ALA A 233 8.15 3.09 -22.49
CA ALA A 233 7.91 4.34 -23.21
C ALA A 233 8.37 5.58 -22.43
N ILE A 234 8.19 5.62 -21.11
CA ILE A 234 8.46 6.83 -20.31
C ILE A 234 9.90 6.91 -19.82
N ARG A 235 10.58 5.77 -19.67
CA ARG A 235 11.97 5.70 -19.20
C ARG A 235 12.92 6.62 -19.98
N PRO A 236 12.97 6.62 -21.33
CA PRO A 236 13.85 7.52 -22.07
C PRO A 236 13.47 9.00 -21.92
N VAL A 237 12.20 9.32 -21.65
CA VAL A 237 11.71 10.68 -21.44
C VAL A 237 12.10 11.21 -20.06
N LEU A 238 12.01 10.35 -19.04
CA LEU A 238 12.33 10.71 -17.66
C LEU A 238 13.85 10.80 -17.41
N GLY A 239 14.68 10.07 -18.16
CA GLY A 239 16.14 10.09 -18.02
C GLY A 239 16.57 9.86 -16.57
N ASP A 240 17.34 10.78 -16.02
CA ASP A 240 17.89 10.70 -14.65
C ASP A 240 16.82 10.77 -13.55
N TYR A 241 15.58 11.19 -13.87
CA TYR A 241 14.47 11.21 -12.92
C TYR A 241 13.82 9.83 -12.72
N TYR A 242 14.05 8.87 -13.62
CA TYR A 242 13.51 7.52 -13.48
C TYR A 242 14.36 6.70 -12.52
N ARG A 243 13.73 6.17 -11.45
CA ARG A 243 14.40 5.38 -10.43
C ARG A 243 14.07 3.90 -10.59
N LEU A 244 15.11 3.08 -10.67
CA LEU A 244 15.03 1.62 -10.70
C LEU A 244 16.13 1.05 -9.80
N SER A 245 15.78 0.14 -8.91
CA SER A 245 16.76 -0.65 -8.18
C SER A 245 16.83 -2.07 -8.74
N LYS A 246 18.05 -2.46 -9.15
CA LYS A 246 18.39 -3.85 -9.52
C LYS A 246 18.93 -4.66 -8.34
N GLU A 247 18.96 -4.08 -7.15
CA GLU A 247 19.46 -4.74 -5.96
C GLU A 247 18.47 -5.84 -5.52
N PRO A 248 18.94 -7.01 -5.05
CA PRO A 248 18.05 -8.05 -4.55
C PRO A 248 17.12 -7.55 -3.45
N ILE A 249 15.84 -7.94 -3.52
CA ILE A 249 14.77 -7.47 -2.64
C ILE A 249 15.12 -7.53 -1.15
N PHE A 250 15.72 -8.63 -0.68
CA PHE A 250 16.13 -8.75 0.73
C PHE A 250 17.21 -7.75 1.14
N LYS A 251 18.14 -7.45 0.24
CA LYS A 251 19.21 -6.48 0.52
C LYS A 251 18.66 -5.06 0.51
N SER A 252 17.78 -4.74 -0.43
CA SER A 252 17.08 -3.45 -0.44
C SER A 252 16.19 -3.27 0.78
N LEU A 253 15.46 -4.31 1.20
CA LEU A 253 14.65 -4.29 2.43
C LEU A 253 15.52 -4.00 3.65
N TRP A 254 16.62 -4.74 3.81
CA TRP A 254 17.54 -4.56 4.93
C TRP A 254 18.15 -3.16 4.95
N ARG A 255 18.56 -2.63 3.79
CA ARG A 255 19.10 -1.27 3.67
C ARG A 255 18.05 -0.22 4.06
N SER A 256 16.85 -0.26 3.47
CA SER A 256 15.78 0.69 3.78
C SER A 256 15.37 0.59 5.26
N TYR A 257 15.23 -0.63 5.80
CA TYR A 257 14.94 -0.88 7.21
C TYR A 257 15.99 -0.24 8.14
N ARG A 258 17.28 -0.31 7.81
CA ARG A 258 18.36 0.26 8.64
C ARG A 258 18.54 1.77 8.48
N ASN A 259 18.24 2.31 7.30
CA ASN A 259 18.56 3.70 6.98
C ASN A 259 17.34 4.64 7.08
N CYS A 260 16.11 4.12 7.08
CA CYS A 260 14.89 4.93 6.98
C CYS A 260 14.08 4.95 8.28
N HIS A 261 14.51 5.76 9.25
CA HIS A 261 13.82 5.88 10.55
C HIS A 261 12.98 7.16 10.66
N PHE A 262 13.58 8.30 10.33
CA PHE A 262 12.91 9.60 10.42
C PHE A 262 13.46 10.57 9.38
N VAL A 263 12.81 11.71 9.22
CA VAL A 263 13.27 12.84 8.39
C VAL A 263 13.47 14.08 9.24
N SER A 264 14.24 15.05 8.74
CA SER A 264 14.47 16.31 9.46
C SER A 264 13.15 17.06 9.72
N ASP A 265 12.99 17.64 10.91
CA ASP A 265 11.88 18.56 11.22
C ASP A 265 11.88 19.82 10.34
N GLN A 266 13.02 20.18 9.75
CA GLN A 266 13.22 21.39 8.96
C GLN A 266 13.46 21.09 7.48
N GLY A 267 13.30 22.12 6.65
CA GLY A 267 13.51 22.05 5.21
C GLY A 267 12.28 21.57 4.43
N SER A 268 12.27 21.89 3.14
CA SER A 268 11.16 21.62 2.23
C SER A 268 11.36 20.34 1.42
N LYS A 269 12.59 20.04 0.99
CA LYS A 269 13.01 18.76 0.41
C LYS A 269 13.86 18.01 1.44
N ILE A 270 13.37 16.86 1.90
CA ILE A 270 13.96 16.10 3.01
C ILE A 270 14.16 14.64 2.65
N PHE A 271 15.07 13.99 3.36
CA PHE A 271 15.47 12.61 3.13
C PHE A 271 15.48 11.86 4.45
N TYR A 272 15.27 10.55 4.35
CA TYR A 272 15.34 9.65 5.48
C TYR A 272 16.74 9.66 6.13
N ARG A 273 16.76 9.48 7.45
CA ARG A 273 17.95 9.38 8.28
C ARG A 273 17.88 8.13 9.14
N LYS A 274 19.06 7.59 9.42
CA LYS A 274 19.24 6.52 10.41
C LYS A 274 19.13 7.09 11.83
N ASN A 275 18.60 6.27 12.73
CA ASN A 275 18.68 6.50 14.17
C ASN A 275 20.07 6.11 14.72
#